data_AF-A0A8S3ZD39-F1
#
_entry.id   AF-A0A8S3ZD39-F1
#
_cell.length_a   1.000
_cell.length_b   1.000
_cell.length_c   1.000
_cell.angle_alpha   90.00
_cell.angle_beta   90.00
_cell.angle_gamma   90.00
#
_symmetry.space_group_name_H-M   'P 1'
#
loop_
_entity.id
_entity.type
_entity.pdbx_description
1 polymer ?
#
loop_
_entity_poly.entity_id
_entity_poly.type
_entity_poly.pdbx_seq_one_letter_code
_entity_poly.pdbx_strand_id
1 'polypeptide(L)'
;MTSSTSLIKIALTVLCVECLISAVACDRFTLDLTVRYFTDVSMVCDHPELEISQQIDVRSMAWILPDDAYNLTVMDVSDDVFGYYTCIVVYDLQTKPLDVIRWSINMDGADFSELMQTYQDNAIVGGIAAGAMLVAIGAVILLWHFRYSNAIEPCRWTWRRS
;
A
#
# COMPACT_ATOMS: atom_id res chain seq x y z
N MET A 1 30.98 -27.75 -30.17
CA MET A 1 30.83 -26.40 -29.60
C MET A 1 29.42 -26.29 -29.02
N THR A 2 29.20 -26.86 -27.84
CA THR A 2 27.94 -26.75 -27.10
C THR A 2 27.98 -25.45 -26.29
N SER A 3 26.98 -24.60 -26.53
CA SER A 3 26.96 -23.18 -26.18
C SER A 3 26.99 -22.94 -24.66
N SER A 4 27.99 -22.19 -24.18
CA SER A 4 28.12 -21.78 -22.77
C SER A 4 26.91 -21.01 -22.24
N THR A 5 26.09 -20.44 -23.14
CA THR A 5 24.86 -19.72 -22.81
C THR A 5 23.75 -20.60 -22.26
N SER A 6 23.78 -21.93 -22.48
CA SER A 6 22.75 -22.85 -21.99
C SER A 6 22.95 -23.21 -20.52
N LEU A 7 24.20 -23.39 -20.09
CA LEU A 7 24.54 -23.75 -18.72
C LEU A 7 24.23 -22.62 -17.73
N ILE A 8 24.44 -21.36 -18.14
CA ILE A 8 24.13 -20.18 -17.33
C ILE A 8 22.61 -20.08 -17.08
N LYS A 9 21.78 -20.38 -18.08
CA LYS A 9 20.31 -20.33 -17.93
C LYS A 9 19.80 -21.40 -16.96
N ILE A 10 20.34 -22.61 -17.04
CA ILE A 10 19.96 -23.72 -16.14
C ILE A 10 20.37 -23.41 -14.70
N ALA A 11 21.59 -22.90 -14.49
CA ALA A 11 22.05 -22.49 -13.17
C ALA A 11 21.18 -21.37 -12.57
N LEU A 12 20.78 -20.38 -13.37
CA LEU A 12 19.91 -19.30 -12.92
C LEU A 12 18.52 -19.81 -12.51
N THR A 13 17.96 -20.77 -13.26
CA THR A 13 16.65 -21.35 -12.94
C THR A 13 16.67 -22.19 -11.65
N VAL A 14 17.74 -22.96 -11.41
CA VAL A 14 17.87 -23.76 -10.18
C VAL A 14 18.02 -22.86 -8.95
N LEU A 15 18.83 -21.80 -9.05
CA LEU A 15 18.99 -20.82 -7.95
C LEU A 15 17.68 -20.09 -7.63
N CYS A 16 16.87 -19.79 -8.64
CA CYS A 16 15.57 -19.13 -8.47
C CYS A 16 14.57 -20.04 -7.75
N VAL A 17 14.55 -21.34 -8.10
CA VAL A 17 13.62 -22.32 -7.51
C VAL A 17 13.95 -22.61 -6.04
N GLU A 18 15.22 -22.70 -5.67
CA GLU A 18 15.61 -22.92 -4.26
C GLU A 18 15.31 -21.71 -3.35
N CYS A 19 15.43 -20.48 -3.89
CA CYS A 19 15.00 -19.26 -3.19
C CYS A 19 13.48 -19.22 -2.97
N LEU A 20 12.69 -19.68 -3.95
CA LEU A 20 11.23 -19.68 -3.86
C LEU A 20 10.71 -20.68 -2.81
N ILE A 21 11.37 -21.82 -2.64
CA ILE A 21 10.95 -22.85 -1.67
C ILE A 21 11.30 -22.44 -0.23
N SER A 22 12.41 -21.71 -0.04
CA SER A 22 12.85 -21.27 1.29
C SER A 22 12.11 -20.03 1.83
N ALA A 23 11.43 -19.27 0.98
CA ALA A 23 10.62 -18.11 1.38
C ALA A 23 9.21 -18.48 1.90
N VAL A 24 8.75 -19.71 1.72
CA VAL A 24 7.37 -20.15 2.08
C VAL A 24 7.29 -20.73 3.50
N ALA A 25 8.43 -20.90 4.18
CA ALA A 25 8.45 -21.50 5.51
C ALA A 25 8.46 -20.42 6.61
N CYS A 26 7.48 -20.53 7.52
CA CYS A 26 7.44 -19.95 8.88
C CYS A 26 6.61 -18.68 9.14
N ASP A 27 5.45 -18.51 8.52
CA ASP A 27 4.36 -17.76 9.15
C ASP A 27 3.09 -18.62 9.09
N ARG A 28 2.71 -19.22 10.22
CA ARG A 28 1.61 -20.20 10.23
C ARG A 28 0.24 -19.53 10.24
N PHE A 29 0.13 -18.34 10.85
CA PHE A 29 -1.10 -17.53 10.89
C PHE A 29 -0.74 -16.05 11.06
N THR A 30 -0.63 -15.32 9.94
CA THR A 30 -0.45 -13.86 9.93
C THR A 30 -1.72 -13.19 9.45
N LEU A 31 -2.30 -12.34 10.28
CA LEU A 31 -3.46 -11.52 9.96
C LEU A 31 -2.99 -10.07 9.81
N ASP A 32 -3.20 -9.51 8.62
CA ASP A 32 -2.89 -8.12 8.36
C ASP A 32 -4.14 -7.25 8.48
N LEU A 33 -4.08 -6.29 9.40
CA LEU A 33 -5.18 -5.39 9.72
C LEU A 33 -4.77 -3.97 9.39
N THR A 34 -5.39 -3.41 8.36
CA THR A 34 -5.26 -2.00 8.02
C THR A 34 -6.39 -1.21 8.69
N VAL A 35 -6.01 -0.24 9.52
CA VAL A 35 -6.87 0.50 10.44
C VAL A 35 -6.63 1.99 10.25
N ARG A 36 -7.68 2.79 10.42
CA ARG A 36 -7.58 4.26 10.34
C ARG A 36 -6.99 4.83 11.63
N TYR A 37 -6.32 5.98 11.51
CA TYR A 37 -5.88 6.73 12.69
C TYR A 37 -7.03 7.10 13.61
N PHE A 38 -6.74 7.14 14.91
CA PHE A 38 -7.67 7.56 15.97
C PHE A 38 -8.96 6.73 16.00
N THR A 39 -8.87 5.47 15.60
CA THR A 39 -9.96 4.51 15.72
C THR A 39 -9.60 3.42 16.71
N ASP A 40 -10.62 2.87 17.35
CA ASP A 40 -10.45 1.79 18.31
C ASP A 40 -10.53 0.45 17.59
N VAL A 41 -9.59 -0.45 17.89
CA VAL A 41 -9.54 -1.79 17.31
C VAL A 41 -9.49 -2.83 18.41
N SER A 42 -10.32 -3.87 18.23
CA SER A 42 -10.30 -5.07 19.06
C SER A 42 -9.74 -6.23 18.26
N MET A 43 -8.60 -6.77 18.71
CA MET A 43 -8.03 -7.99 18.17
C MET A 43 -8.38 -9.16 19.08
N VAL A 44 -9.03 -10.16 18.50
CA VAL A 44 -9.37 -11.38 19.23
C VAL A 44 -8.30 -12.41 18.97
N CYS A 45 -7.86 -13.12 20.01
CA CYS A 45 -6.97 -14.25 19.87
C CYS A 45 -7.73 -15.50 19.36
N ASP A 46 -8.31 -15.41 18.17
CA ASP A 46 -8.99 -16.51 17.50
C ASP A 46 -8.65 -16.50 16.02
N HIS A 47 -8.51 -17.69 15.45
CA HIS A 47 -8.30 -17.87 14.02
C HIS A 47 -9.37 -18.83 13.49
N PRO A 48 -10.03 -18.54 12.36
CA PRO A 48 -11.12 -19.36 11.84
C PRO A 48 -10.71 -20.81 11.55
N GLU A 49 -9.43 -21.05 11.27
CA GLU A 49 -8.89 -22.40 11.03
C GLU A 49 -8.60 -23.21 12.31
N LEU A 50 -8.58 -22.56 13.48
CA LEU A 50 -8.22 -23.18 14.75
C LEU A 50 -9.44 -23.56 15.61
N GLU A 51 -10.65 -23.06 15.30
CA GLU A 51 -11.92 -23.34 16.00
C GLU A 51 -11.80 -23.33 17.54
N ILE A 52 -11.03 -22.37 18.08
CA ILE A 52 -10.58 -22.35 19.48
C ILE A 52 -11.78 -22.23 20.45
N SER A 53 -12.83 -21.51 20.03
CA SER A 53 -14.09 -21.32 20.76
C SER A 53 -14.80 -22.63 21.16
N GLN A 54 -14.58 -23.73 20.43
CA GLN A 54 -15.24 -25.02 20.70
C GLN A 54 -14.31 -26.06 21.34
N GLN A 55 -13.02 -25.77 21.51
CA GLN A 55 -12.04 -26.72 22.04
C GLN A 55 -11.90 -26.63 23.57
N ILE A 56 -12.10 -27.76 24.24
CA ILE A 56 -11.98 -27.93 25.71
C ILE A 56 -10.49 -27.96 26.16
N ASP A 57 -9.56 -28.11 25.21
CA ASP A 57 -8.14 -28.35 25.45
C ASP A 57 -7.27 -27.08 25.57
N VAL A 58 -7.87 -25.89 25.50
CA VAL A 58 -7.10 -24.65 25.64
C VAL A 58 -6.83 -24.40 27.12
N ARG A 59 -5.55 -24.38 27.49
CA ARG A 59 -5.14 -24.23 28.88
C ARG A 59 -4.93 -22.78 29.25
N SER A 60 -4.36 -22.00 28.34
CA SER A 60 -4.19 -20.56 28.49
C SER A 60 -3.98 -19.89 27.13
N MET A 61 -4.47 -18.66 27.01
CA MET A 61 -4.19 -17.76 25.90
C MET A 61 -3.62 -16.47 26.49
N ALA A 62 -2.56 -15.95 25.90
CA ALA A 62 -1.95 -14.72 26.39
C ALA A 62 -1.37 -13.90 25.24
N TRP A 63 -1.53 -12.59 25.34
CA TRP A 63 -0.79 -11.63 24.53
C TRP A 63 0.56 -11.38 25.17
N ILE A 64 1.58 -11.12 24.34
CA ILE A 64 2.93 -10.75 24.85
C ILE A 64 2.94 -9.35 25.48
N LEU A 65 1.89 -8.55 25.23
CA LEU A 65 1.69 -7.19 25.73
C LEU A 65 0.66 -7.19 26.88
N PRO A 66 0.57 -6.12 27.69
CA PRO A 66 0.07 -6.20 29.07
C PRO A 66 -1.45 -6.32 29.13
N ASP A 67 -1.96 -7.53 28.95
CA ASP A 67 -3.13 -8.06 29.63
C ASP A 67 -3.30 -9.55 29.27
N ASP A 68 -3.55 -10.40 30.27
CA ASP A 68 -3.90 -11.83 30.10
C ASP A 68 -5.36 -11.99 29.58
N ALA A 69 -5.84 -11.02 28.80
CA ALA A 69 -7.20 -10.96 28.29
C ALA A 69 -7.31 -11.68 26.94
N TYR A 70 -8.46 -12.31 26.70
CA TYR A 70 -8.78 -12.95 25.41
C TYR A 70 -8.86 -11.96 24.24
N ASN A 71 -9.23 -10.71 24.53
CA ASN A 71 -9.40 -9.64 23.56
C ASN A 71 -8.45 -8.50 23.91
N LEU A 72 -7.66 -8.06 22.92
CA LEU A 72 -6.78 -6.91 23.04
C LEU A 72 -7.43 -5.73 22.34
N THR A 73 -7.87 -4.74 23.12
CA THR A 73 -8.41 -3.49 22.59
C THR A 73 -7.34 -2.41 22.60
N VAL A 74 -6.96 -1.95 21.41
CA VAL A 74 -6.10 -0.78 21.23
C VAL A 74 -7.01 0.40 20.95
N MET A 75 -7.00 1.36 21.87
CA MET A 75 -7.73 2.62 21.69
C MET A 75 -6.83 3.62 20.98
N ASP A 76 -7.45 4.50 20.21
CA ASP A 76 -6.78 5.65 19.60
C ASP A 76 -5.54 5.26 18.76
N VAL A 77 -5.75 4.43 17.74
CA VAL A 77 -4.65 3.87 16.92
C VAL A 77 -3.79 5.00 16.29
N SER A 78 -2.53 5.02 16.68
CA SER A 78 -1.51 6.02 16.33
C SER A 78 -0.19 5.34 15.92
N ASP A 79 0.79 6.11 15.43
CA ASP A 79 2.06 5.56 14.91
C ASP A 79 2.85 4.73 15.93
N ASP A 80 2.65 5.00 17.22
CA ASP A 80 3.31 4.32 18.34
C ASP A 80 2.79 2.90 18.59
N VAL A 81 1.56 2.60 18.16
CA VAL A 81 0.94 1.28 18.27
C VAL A 81 1.06 0.45 17.00
N PHE A 82 1.67 0.97 15.95
CA PHE A 82 1.93 0.20 14.73
C PHE A 82 2.99 -0.87 15.01
N GLY A 83 2.74 -2.08 14.53
CA GLY A 83 3.63 -3.19 14.81
C GLY A 83 2.97 -4.56 14.74
N TYR A 84 3.71 -5.52 15.27
CA TYR A 84 3.26 -6.91 15.38
C TYR A 84 2.77 -7.19 16.79
N TYR A 85 1.56 -7.72 16.88
CA TYR A 85 0.96 -8.24 18.10
C TYR A 85 0.92 -9.75 18.00
N THR A 86 1.50 -10.42 18.97
CA THR A 86 1.54 -11.88 18.98
C THR A 86 0.68 -12.39 20.12
N CYS A 87 -0.27 -13.24 19.78
CA CYS A 87 -0.99 -14.05 20.74
C CYS A 87 -0.46 -15.48 20.71
N ILE A 88 -0.22 -16.03 21.88
CA ILE A 88 0.24 -17.41 22.05
C ILE A 88 -0.91 -18.23 22.63
N VAL A 89 -1.26 -19.31 21.97
CA VAL A 89 -2.29 -20.26 22.41
C VAL A 89 -1.59 -21.51 22.92
N VAL A 90 -1.76 -21.79 24.21
CA VAL A 90 -1.18 -22.96 24.88
C VAL A 90 -2.27 -24.01 25.07
N TYR A 91 -2.15 -25.10 24.33
CA TYR A 91 -2.95 -26.30 24.49
C TYR A 91 -2.36 -27.24 25.55
N ASP A 92 -3.10 -28.28 25.93
CA ASP A 92 -2.50 -29.39 26.68
C ASP A 92 -1.41 -30.05 25.82
N LEU A 93 -0.21 -30.20 26.41
CA LEU A 93 1.00 -30.67 25.73
C LEU A 93 0.90 -32.11 25.24
N GLN A 94 -0.14 -32.85 25.67
CA GLN A 94 -0.39 -34.20 25.21
C GLN A 94 -1.13 -34.27 23.86
N THR A 95 -1.87 -33.21 23.48
CA THR A 95 -2.81 -33.27 22.36
C THR A 95 -2.39 -32.45 21.15
N LYS A 96 -1.78 -31.27 21.34
CA LYS A 96 -1.34 -30.39 20.25
C LYS A 96 -0.06 -29.60 20.58
N PRO A 97 0.74 -29.24 19.55
CA PRO A 97 1.82 -28.28 19.70
C PRO A 97 1.28 -26.87 19.97
N LEU A 98 2.16 -25.98 20.43
CA LEU A 98 1.87 -24.57 20.65
C LEU A 98 1.61 -23.85 19.32
N ASP A 99 0.52 -23.11 19.24
CA ASP A 99 0.20 -22.27 18.07
C ASP A 99 0.37 -20.79 18.42
N VAL A 100 0.84 -20.04 17.42
CA VAL A 100 1.15 -18.61 17.54
C VAL A 100 0.38 -17.89 16.45
N ILE A 101 -0.47 -16.95 16.87
CA ILE A 101 -1.24 -16.08 15.98
C ILE A 101 -0.57 -14.71 15.99
N ARG A 102 -0.20 -14.23 14.81
CA ARG A 102 0.44 -12.93 14.65
C ARG A 102 -0.50 -11.98 13.93
N TRP A 103 -0.72 -10.83 14.55
CA TRP A 103 -1.47 -9.72 14.00
C TRP A 103 -0.49 -8.61 13.61
N SER A 104 -0.63 -8.07 12.41
CA SER A 104 0.01 -6.82 12.02
C SER A 104 -1.02 -5.71 12.00
N ILE A 105 -0.70 -4.59 12.65
CA ILE A 105 -1.48 -3.35 12.55
C ILE A 105 -0.68 -2.37 11.70
N ASN A 106 -1.25 -1.95 10.57
CA ASN A 106 -0.72 -0.87 9.71
C ASN A 106 0.76 -1.02 9.33
N MET A 107 1.23 -2.24 9.04
CA MET A 107 2.66 -2.47 8.74
C MET A 107 3.12 -1.87 7.41
N ASP A 108 2.19 -1.75 6.47
CA ASP A 108 2.41 -1.05 5.20
C ASP A 108 1.99 0.44 5.26
N GLY A 109 1.72 0.94 6.48
CA GLY A 109 1.19 2.27 6.74
C GLY A 109 -0.31 2.26 7.04
N ALA A 110 -0.81 3.42 7.44
CA ALA A 110 -2.24 3.59 7.72
C ALA A 110 -3.09 3.56 6.44
N ASP A 111 -4.37 3.23 6.60
CA ASP A 111 -5.32 3.28 5.48
C ASP A 111 -5.57 4.73 5.05
N PHE A 112 -4.95 5.14 3.95
CA PHE A 112 -5.14 6.44 3.30
C PHE A 112 -6.07 6.37 2.09
N SER A 113 -6.84 5.29 1.89
CA SER A 113 -7.69 5.09 0.72
C SER A 113 -8.65 6.27 0.46
N GLU A 114 -9.29 6.79 1.51
CA GLU A 114 -10.22 7.90 1.44
C GLU A 114 -9.54 9.23 1.05
N LEU A 115 -8.36 9.48 1.61
CA LEU A 115 -7.56 10.66 1.28
C LEU A 115 -7.07 10.57 -0.16
N MET A 116 -6.60 9.40 -0.60
CA MET A 116 -6.16 9.17 -1.96
C MET A 116 -7.29 9.41 -2.96
N GLN A 117 -8.49 8.89 -2.69
CA GLN A 117 -9.67 9.12 -3.54
C GLN A 117 -10.01 10.61 -3.63
N THR A 118 -9.98 11.32 -2.50
CA THR A 118 -10.25 12.77 -2.47
C THR A 118 -9.21 13.57 -3.25
N TYR A 119 -7.92 13.21 -3.14
CA TYR A 119 -6.86 13.84 -3.92
C TYR A 119 -6.99 13.56 -5.41
N GLN A 120 -7.37 12.33 -5.77
CA GLN A 120 -7.58 11.93 -7.16
C GLN A 120 -8.73 12.72 -7.80
N ASP A 121 -9.86 12.85 -7.12
CA ASP A 121 -11.01 13.61 -7.61
C ASP A 121 -10.67 15.09 -7.79
N ASN A 122 -9.97 15.69 -6.83
CA ASN A 122 -9.53 17.08 -6.90
C ASN A 122 -8.51 17.31 -8.03
N ALA A 123 -7.60 16.35 -8.26
CA ALA A 123 -6.62 16.43 -9.34
C ALA A 123 -7.29 16.36 -10.72
N ILE A 124 -8.32 15.52 -10.89
CA ILE A 124 -9.10 15.43 -12.13
C ILE A 124 -9.81 16.76 -12.42
N VAL A 125 -10.48 17.33 -11.41
CA VAL A 125 -11.17 18.63 -11.55
C VAL A 125 -10.17 19.74 -11.89
N GLY A 126 -9.01 19.78 -11.22
CA GLY A 126 -7.93 20.73 -11.51
C GLY A 126 -7.39 20.59 -12.93
N GLY A 127 -7.21 19.36 -13.42
CA GLY A 127 -6.75 19.07 -14.78
C GLY A 127 -7.72 19.58 -15.85
N ILE A 128 -9.03 19.36 -15.67
CA ILE A 128 -10.06 19.85 -16.59
C ILE A 128 -10.07 21.39 -16.63
N ALA A 129 -10.01 22.04 -15.46
CA ALA A 129 -9.99 23.49 -15.37
C ALA A 129 -8.76 24.10 -16.06
N ALA A 130 -7.58 23.52 -15.86
CA ALA A 130 -6.35 23.96 -16.52
C ALA A 130 -6.42 23.78 -18.05
N GLY A 131 -6.96 22.64 -18.51
CA GLY A 131 -7.16 22.38 -19.94
C GLY A 131 -8.10 23.41 -20.59
N ALA A 132 -9.21 23.74 -19.94
CA ALA A 132 -10.15 24.75 -20.42
C ALA A 132 -9.50 26.14 -20.52
N MET A 133 -8.70 26.54 -19.53
CA MET A 133 -7.95 27.80 -19.55
C MET A 133 -6.92 27.85 -20.68
N LEU A 134 -6.19 26.74 -20.92
CA LEU A 134 -5.20 26.67 -21.99
C LEU A 134 -5.86 26.81 -23.37
N VAL A 135 -7.00 26.15 -23.59
CA VAL A 135 -7.77 26.27 -24.84
C VAL A 135 -8.28 27.70 -25.04
N ALA A 136 -8.82 28.32 -23.99
CA ALA A 136 -9.33 29.70 -24.07
C ALA A 136 -8.20 30.69 -24.42
N ILE A 137 -7.06 30.61 -23.73
CA ILE A 137 -5.91 31.47 -24.00
C ILE A 137 -5.35 31.22 -25.40
N GLY A 138 -5.19 29.95 -25.79
CA GLY A 138 -4.74 29.56 -27.12
C GLY A 138 -5.65 30.09 -28.23
N ALA A 139 -6.96 30.02 -28.04
CA ALA A 139 -7.94 30.55 -28.99
C ALA A 139 -7.84 32.07 -29.12
N VAL A 140 -7.69 32.81 -28.00
CA VAL A 140 -7.51 34.27 -28.03
C VAL A 140 -6.25 34.66 -28.79
N ILE A 141 -5.13 33.97 -28.55
CA ILE A 141 -3.86 34.22 -29.25
C ILE A 141 -4.00 33.93 -30.75
N LEU A 142 -4.63 32.81 -31.13
CA LEU A 142 -4.85 32.46 -32.53
C LEU A 142 -5.76 33.47 -33.24
N LEU A 143 -6.88 33.86 -32.61
CA LEU A 143 -7.78 34.87 -33.16
C LEU A 143 -7.08 36.22 -33.35
N TRP A 144 -6.25 36.62 -32.38
CA TRP A 144 -5.43 37.83 -32.48
C TRP A 144 -4.45 37.73 -33.66
N HIS A 145 -3.75 36.61 -33.77
CA HIS A 145 -2.78 36.38 -34.85
C HIS A 145 -3.44 36.45 -36.22
N PHE A 146 -4.55 35.74 -36.45
CA PHE A 146 -5.25 35.76 -37.74
C PHE A 146 -5.86 37.12 -38.06
N ARG A 147 -6.31 37.89 -37.06
CA ARG A 147 -6.89 39.22 -37.27
C ARG A 147 -5.84 40.25 -37.67
N TYR A 148 -4.66 40.22 -37.07
CA TYR A 148 -3.65 41.26 -37.24
C TYR A 148 -2.45 40.87 -38.12
N SER A 149 -2.27 39.58 -38.47
CA SER A 149 -1.18 39.16 -39.36
C SER A 149 -1.26 39.81 -40.74
N ASN A 150 -2.46 40.17 -41.20
CA ASN A 150 -2.68 40.75 -42.52
C ASN A 150 -2.63 42.30 -42.54
N ALA A 151 -2.47 42.95 -41.38
CA ALA A 151 -2.45 44.41 -41.26
C ALA A 151 -1.02 45.00 -41.21
N ILE A 152 0.02 44.14 -41.25
CA ILE A 152 1.39 44.61 -41.40
C ILE A 152 1.63 44.84 -42.89
N GLU A 153 1.36 46.05 -43.36
CA GLU A 153 2.09 46.58 -44.52
C GLU A 153 3.59 46.40 -44.22
N PRO A 154 4.41 45.91 -45.17
CA PRO A 154 5.84 45.87 -44.94
C PRO A 154 6.28 47.31 -44.64
N CYS A 155 6.73 47.57 -43.42
CA CYS A 155 7.46 48.80 -43.12
C CYS A 155 8.62 48.86 -44.12
N ARG A 156 8.41 49.62 -45.19
CA ARG A 156 9.45 50.04 -46.13
C ARG A 156 10.31 50.99 -45.33
N TRP A 157 11.27 50.43 -44.60
CA TRP A 157 12.35 51.14 -43.93
C TRP A 157 13.13 51.92 -45.01
N THR A 158 12.67 53.14 -45.29
CA THR A 158 13.43 54.10 -46.08
C THR A 158 14.55 54.58 -45.17
N TRP A 159 15.70 53.93 -45.27
CA TRP A 159 16.96 54.43 -44.73
C TRP A 159 17.25 55.78 -45.40
N ARG A 160 16.78 56.88 -44.79
CA ARG A 160 17.19 58.23 -45.17
C ARG A 160 18.61 58.43 -44.61
N ARG A 161 19.61 58.17 -45.45
CA ARG A 161 21.00 58.54 -45.17
C ARG A 161 21.09 60.06 -45.04
N SER A 162 21.57 60.53 -43.90
CA SER A 162 22.17 61.86 -43.73
C SER A 162 23.63 61.82 -44.18
#